data_AF-A0A6F8Y1J8-F1
#
_entry.id   AF-A0A6F8Y1J8-F1
#
_cell.length_a   1.000
_cell.length_b   1.000
_cell.length_c   1.000
_cell.angle_alpha   90.00
_cell.angle_beta   90.00
_cell.angle_gamma   90.00
#
_symmetry.space_group_name_H-M   'P 1'
#
loop_
_entity.id
_entity.type
_entity.pdbx_description
1 polymer ?
#
loop_
_entity_poly.entity_id
_entity_poly.type
_entity_poly.pdbx_seq_one_letter_code
_entity_poly.pdbx_strand_id
1 'polypeptide(L)'
;MGSRPARTTYEITPKGQDELDNLLRGYWWEMKPVSDPFFAALAFLPALSREEAAAALRNRAAQLRAANDGVEVAAEKGWLREKPVHVTWMWELMVARNEGEIAWCEWVAGLVESGVSYLPEKVSVEGLEWERWRKQVD
;
A
#
# COMPACT_ATOMS: atom_id res chain seq x y z
N MET A 1 -23.94 -43.54 -16.46
CA MET A 1 -22.48 -43.39 -16.30
C MET A 1 -22.16 -41.91 -16.28
N GLY A 2 -21.75 -41.36 -15.14
CA GLY A 2 -21.63 -39.91 -14.93
C GLY A 2 -20.47 -39.28 -15.68
N SER A 3 -20.78 -38.32 -16.55
CA SER A 3 -19.86 -37.52 -17.37
C SER A 3 -19.19 -36.40 -16.55
N ARG A 4 -18.32 -36.77 -15.60
CA ARG A 4 -17.47 -35.75 -14.93
C ARG A 4 -16.22 -35.46 -15.76
N PRO A 5 -15.88 -34.18 -16.02
CA PRO A 5 -14.66 -33.83 -16.74
C PRO A 5 -13.41 -34.28 -15.98
N ALA A 6 -12.38 -34.68 -16.72
CA ALA A 6 -11.07 -34.98 -16.14
C ALA A 6 -10.53 -33.75 -15.39
N ARG A 7 -9.93 -33.97 -14.21
CA ARG A 7 -9.33 -32.92 -13.38
C ARG A 7 -7.85 -33.20 -13.19
N THR A 8 -7.01 -32.22 -13.48
CA THR A 8 -5.59 -32.25 -13.11
C THR A 8 -5.44 -31.86 -11.64
N THR A 9 -4.76 -32.70 -10.87
CA THR A 9 -4.36 -32.40 -9.50
C THR A 9 -2.85 -32.25 -9.47
N TYR A 10 -2.36 -31.27 -8.71
CA TYR A 10 -0.94 -30.99 -8.55
C TYR A 10 -0.48 -31.41 -7.16
N GLU A 11 0.75 -31.90 -7.08
CA GLU A 11 1.42 -32.27 -5.84
C GLU A 11 2.80 -31.63 -5.81
N ILE A 12 3.25 -31.20 -4.64
CA ILE A 12 4.60 -30.63 -4.49
C ILE A 12 5.63 -31.73 -4.67
N THR A 13 6.66 -31.46 -5.48
CA THR A 13 7.79 -32.38 -5.64
C THR A 13 8.83 -32.14 -4.53
N PRO A 14 9.75 -33.08 -4.26
CA PRO A 14 10.87 -32.82 -3.34
C PRO A 14 11.65 -31.55 -3.72
N LYS A 15 11.94 -31.36 -5.03
CA LYS A 15 12.55 -30.12 -5.53
C LYS A 15 11.71 -28.87 -5.24
N GLY A 16 10.38 -28.99 -5.32
CA GLY A 16 9.47 -27.90 -4.98
C GLY A 16 9.51 -27.54 -3.49
N GLN A 17 9.72 -28.52 -2.62
CA GLN A 17 9.89 -28.29 -1.18
C GLN A 17 11.21 -27.56 -0.90
N ASP A 18 12.31 -27.97 -1.54
CA ASP A 18 13.60 -27.28 -1.41
C ASP A 18 13.50 -25.82 -1.85
N GLU A 19 12.80 -25.56 -2.95
CA GLU A 19 12.59 -24.21 -3.47
C GLU A 19 11.71 -23.36 -2.54
N LEU A 20 10.65 -23.94 -1.97
CA LEU A 20 9.84 -23.27 -0.96
C LEU A 20 10.68 -22.82 0.23
N ASP A 21 11.53 -23.71 0.76
CA ASP A 21 12.40 -23.42 1.90
C ASP A 21 13.41 -22.31 1.58
N ASN A 22 14.01 -22.34 0.38
CA ASN A 22 14.94 -21.31 -0.08
C ASN A 22 14.27 -19.94 -0.19
N LEU A 23 13.11 -19.87 -0.85
CA LEU A 23 12.36 -18.63 -1.01
C LEU A 23 11.90 -18.09 0.35
N LEU A 24 11.36 -18.94 1.21
CA LEU A 24 10.88 -18.55 2.53
C LEU A 24 12.01 -17.94 3.35
N ARG A 25 13.17 -18.61 3.42
CA ARG A 25 14.35 -18.08 4.12
C ARG A 25 14.84 -16.78 3.48
N GLY A 26 14.84 -16.69 2.16
CA GLY A 26 15.19 -15.46 1.44
C GLY A 26 14.31 -14.28 1.87
N TYR A 27 12.99 -14.44 1.91
CA TYR A 27 12.08 -13.35 2.33
C TYR A 27 12.15 -13.02 3.82
N TRP A 28 12.53 -13.97 4.68
CA TRP A 28 12.73 -13.70 6.10
C TRP A 28 14.02 -12.91 6.38
N TRP A 29 15.09 -13.18 5.63
CA TRP A 29 16.40 -12.58 5.88
C TRP A 29 16.72 -11.37 5.00
N GLU A 30 16.02 -11.22 3.87
CA GLU A 30 16.24 -10.12 2.94
C GLU A 30 14.99 -9.24 2.82
N MET A 31 15.15 -7.95 3.16
CA MET A 31 14.11 -6.96 2.87
C MET A 31 14.06 -6.70 1.37
N LYS A 32 13.08 -7.28 0.68
CA LYS A 32 12.84 -7.01 -0.74
C LYS A 32 12.08 -5.68 -0.90
N PRO A 33 12.45 -4.85 -1.90
CA PRO A 33 11.69 -3.64 -2.19
C PRO A 33 10.27 -3.99 -2.64
N VAL A 34 9.28 -3.28 -2.09
CA VAL A 34 7.88 -3.37 -2.51
C VAL A 34 7.65 -2.34 -3.61
N SER A 35 7.06 -2.75 -4.73
CA SER A 35 6.62 -1.82 -5.76
C SER A 35 5.35 -1.11 -5.28
N ASP A 36 5.45 0.19 -5.01
CA ASP A 36 4.33 1.04 -4.60
C ASP A 36 4.16 2.23 -5.56
N PRO A 37 3.16 2.18 -6.48
CA PRO A 37 2.86 3.29 -7.38
C PRO A 37 2.48 4.58 -6.65
N PHE A 38 1.96 4.51 -5.42
CA PHE A 38 1.64 5.71 -4.65
C PHE A 38 2.91 6.46 -4.26
N PHE A 39 3.97 5.76 -3.87
CA PHE A 39 5.26 6.37 -3.57
C PHE A 39 5.83 7.13 -4.78
N ALA A 40 5.67 6.57 -5.98
CA ALA A 40 6.04 7.26 -7.21
C ALA A 40 5.15 8.49 -7.48
N ALA A 41 3.83 8.38 -7.35
CA ALA A 41 2.91 9.51 -7.54
C ALA A 41 3.17 10.65 -6.55
N LEU A 42 3.48 10.32 -5.30
CA LEU A 42 3.79 11.28 -4.23
C LEU A 42 5.04 12.11 -4.55
N ALA A 43 6.04 11.55 -5.23
CA ALA A 43 7.20 12.31 -5.69
C ALA A 43 6.83 13.46 -6.66
N PHE A 44 5.66 13.36 -7.31
CA PHE A 44 5.09 14.37 -8.20
C PHE A 44 3.90 15.11 -7.56
N LEU A 45 3.80 15.16 -6.23
CA LEU A 45 2.75 15.90 -5.52
C LEU A 45 2.51 17.34 -6.06
N PRO A 46 3.55 18.13 -6.44
CA PRO A 46 3.35 19.48 -6.99
C PRO A 46 2.64 19.54 -8.35
N ALA A 47 2.48 18.40 -9.05
CA ALA A 47 1.73 18.36 -10.30
C ALA A 47 0.21 18.57 -10.07
N LEU A 48 -0.29 18.19 -8.90
CA LEU A 48 -1.69 18.37 -8.50
C LEU A 48 -1.93 19.77 -7.92
N SER A 49 -3.18 20.24 -7.99
CA SER A 49 -3.57 21.39 -7.15
C SER A 49 -3.50 20.99 -5.66
N ARG A 50 -3.32 21.95 -4.75
CA ARG A 50 -3.28 21.65 -3.30
C ARG A 50 -4.59 21.03 -2.82
N GLU A 51 -5.72 21.50 -3.33
CA GLU A 51 -7.04 20.95 -3.01
C GLU A 51 -7.14 19.48 -3.44
N GLU A 52 -6.75 19.18 -4.68
CA GLU A 52 -6.75 17.82 -5.22
C GLU A 52 -5.76 16.91 -4.47
N ALA A 53 -4.56 17.40 -4.17
CA ALA A 53 -3.55 16.66 -3.42
C ALA A 53 -4.05 16.28 -2.01
N ALA A 54 -4.63 17.23 -1.27
CA ALA A 54 -5.18 16.97 0.05
C ALA A 54 -6.37 16.00 -0.02
N ALA A 55 -7.28 16.18 -0.99
CA ALA A 55 -8.41 15.28 -1.21
C ALA A 55 -7.95 13.85 -1.54
N ALA A 56 -6.93 13.70 -2.40
CA ALA A 56 -6.36 12.40 -2.76
C ALA A 56 -5.75 11.67 -1.57
N LEU A 57 -5.00 12.37 -0.72
CA LEU A 57 -4.42 11.81 0.52
C LEU A 57 -5.51 11.34 1.48
N ARG A 58 -6.57 12.13 1.69
CA ARG A 58 -7.71 11.71 2.53
C ARG A 58 -8.49 10.55 1.95
N ASN A 59 -8.68 10.54 0.64
CA ASN A 59 -9.32 9.42 -0.04
C ASN A 59 -8.51 8.12 0.13
N ARG A 60 -7.17 8.21 0.09
CA ARG A 60 -6.31 7.07 0.38
C ARG A 60 -6.46 6.60 1.83
N ALA A 61 -6.46 7.52 2.80
CA ALA A 61 -6.73 7.19 4.20
C ALA A 61 -8.10 6.50 4.38
N ALA A 62 -9.14 6.98 3.71
CA ALA A 62 -10.48 6.38 3.76
C ALA A 62 -10.50 4.95 3.19
N GLN A 63 -9.81 4.70 2.07
CA GLN A 63 -9.69 3.35 1.51
C GLN A 63 -8.96 2.38 2.45
N LEU A 64 -7.88 2.84 3.10
CA LEU A 64 -7.15 2.04 4.08
C LEU A 64 -7.99 1.74 5.33
N ARG A 65 -8.79 2.69 5.80
CA ARG A 65 -9.75 2.46 6.90
C ARG A 65 -10.77 1.39 6.52
N ALA A 66 -11.37 1.50 5.34
CA ALA A 66 -12.32 0.49 4.85
C ALA A 66 -11.68 -0.90 4.72
N ALA A 67 -10.40 -0.99 4.36
CA ALA A 67 -9.66 -2.25 4.33
C ALA A 67 -9.47 -2.83 5.75
N ASN A 68 -9.16 -2.00 6.75
CA ASN A 68 -9.05 -2.42 8.14
C ASN A 68 -10.39 -2.89 8.71
N ASP A 69 -11.48 -2.16 8.44
CA ASP A 69 -12.83 -2.54 8.87
C ASP A 69 -13.20 -3.94 8.33
N GLY A 70 -12.78 -4.26 7.10
CA GLY A 70 -12.97 -5.59 6.51
C GLY A 70 -12.27 -6.72 7.30
N VAL A 71 -11.09 -6.44 7.86
CA VAL A 71 -10.34 -7.38 8.71
C VAL A 71 -11.04 -7.57 10.05
N GLU A 72 -11.52 -6.48 10.65
CA GLU A 72 -12.25 -6.52 11.92
C GLU A 72 -13.53 -7.35 11.80
N VAL A 73 -14.33 -7.12 10.75
CA VAL A 73 -15.54 -7.91 10.46
C VAL A 73 -15.20 -9.40 10.26
N ALA A 74 -14.07 -9.72 9.62
CA ALA A 74 -13.62 -11.10 9.48
C ALA A 74 -13.18 -11.72 10.83
N ALA A 75 -12.63 -10.91 11.73
CA ALA A 75 -12.29 -11.31 13.10
C ALA A 75 -13.54 -11.62 13.93
N GLU A 76 -14.54 -10.73 13.89
CA GLU A 76 -15.80 -10.85 14.62
C GLU A 76 -16.61 -12.08 14.19
N LYS A 77 -16.64 -12.36 12.89
CA LYS A 77 -17.30 -13.55 12.32
C LYS A 77 -16.56 -14.86 12.62
N GLY A 78 -15.46 -14.81 13.38
CA GLY A 78 -14.70 -15.99 13.82
C GLY A 78 -13.76 -16.56 12.75
N TRP A 79 -13.75 -16.03 11.53
CA TRP A 79 -12.91 -16.55 10.44
C TRP A 79 -11.41 -16.49 10.79
N LEU A 80 -10.96 -15.40 11.42
CA LEU A 80 -9.57 -15.31 11.91
C LEU A 80 -9.29 -16.23 13.09
N ARG A 81 -10.30 -16.53 13.93
CA ARG A 81 -10.14 -17.41 15.10
C ARG A 81 -9.94 -18.86 14.71
N GLU A 82 -10.38 -19.25 13.51
CA GLU A 82 -10.18 -20.57 12.93
C GLU A 82 -8.81 -20.74 12.26
N LYS A 83 -8.00 -19.68 12.15
CA LYS A 83 -6.67 -19.72 11.53
C LYS A 83 -5.56 -20.00 12.55
N PRO A 84 -4.41 -20.54 12.11
CA PRO A 84 -3.21 -20.56 12.93
C PRO A 84 -2.82 -19.15 13.38
N VAL A 85 -2.31 -19.03 14.60
CA VAL A 85 -2.02 -17.73 15.25
C VAL A 85 -1.14 -16.80 14.41
N HIS A 86 -0.14 -17.34 13.69
CA HIS A 86 0.75 -16.52 12.85
C HIS A 86 0.04 -15.89 11.65
N VAL A 87 -1.08 -16.48 11.18
CA VAL A 87 -1.93 -15.88 10.16
C VAL A 87 -2.69 -14.68 10.74
N THR A 88 -3.13 -14.76 11.99
CA THR A 88 -3.71 -13.60 12.69
C THR A 88 -2.69 -12.49 12.87
N TRP A 89 -1.46 -12.82 13.30
CA TRP A 89 -0.36 -11.83 13.40
C TRP A 89 -0.02 -11.17 12.06
N MET A 90 -0.13 -11.90 10.94
CA MET A 90 0.04 -11.33 9.60
C MET A 90 -0.99 -10.23 9.32
N TRP A 91 -2.26 -10.45 9.69
CA TRP A 91 -3.33 -9.45 9.54
C TRP A 91 -3.15 -8.28 10.50
N GLU A 92 -2.75 -8.53 11.75
CA GLU A 92 -2.42 -7.48 12.72
C GLU A 92 -1.29 -6.58 12.22
N LEU A 93 -0.23 -7.16 11.62
CA LEU A 93 0.85 -6.39 10.99
C LEU A 93 0.34 -5.54 9.82
N MET A 94 -0.58 -6.07 9.01
CA MET A 94 -1.19 -5.31 7.92
C MET A 94 -2.01 -4.12 8.45
N VAL A 95 -2.84 -4.33 9.47
CA VAL A 95 -3.62 -3.27 10.11
C VAL A 95 -2.70 -2.19 10.67
N ALA A 96 -1.66 -2.56 11.41
CA ALA A 96 -0.69 -1.62 11.97
C ALA A 96 0.01 -0.77 10.89
N ARG A 97 0.35 -1.37 9.74
CA ARG A 97 0.92 -0.64 8.59
C ARG A 97 -0.08 0.36 8.02
N ASN A 98 -1.32 -0.08 7.81
CA ASN A 98 -2.40 0.78 7.29
C ASN A 98 -2.67 1.94 8.26
N GLU A 99 -2.71 1.70 9.57
CA GLU A 99 -2.90 2.75 10.58
C GLU A 99 -1.80 3.81 10.55
N GLY A 100 -0.55 3.39 10.42
CA GLY A 100 0.58 4.31 10.26
C GLY A 100 0.43 5.18 9.01
N GLU A 101 0.02 4.57 7.89
CA GLU A 101 -0.17 5.29 6.63
C GLU A 101 -1.40 6.20 6.64
N ILE A 102 -2.50 5.78 7.27
CA ILE A 102 -3.70 6.60 7.50
C ILE A 102 -3.31 7.86 8.27
N ALA A 103 -2.63 7.71 9.41
CA ALA A 103 -2.21 8.82 10.24
C ALA A 103 -1.29 9.79 9.48
N TRP A 104 -0.35 9.24 8.69
CA TRP A 104 0.55 10.03 7.85
C TRP A 104 -0.21 10.80 6.76
N CYS A 105 -1.14 10.15 6.03
CA CYS A 105 -1.90 10.79 4.96
C CYS A 105 -2.75 11.96 5.47
N GLU A 106 -3.44 11.78 6.60
CA GLU A 106 -4.24 12.84 7.23
C GLU A 106 -3.38 14.03 7.68
N TRP A 107 -2.22 13.74 8.28
CA TRP A 107 -1.28 14.77 8.71
C TRP A 107 -0.73 15.56 7.51
N VAL A 108 -0.27 14.89 6.46
CA VAL A 108 0.27 15.55 5.26
C VAL A 108 -0.81 16.31 4.50
N ALA A 109 -2.04 15.80 4.43
CA ALA A 109 -3.15 16.54 3.85
C ALA A 109 -3.36 17.89 4.58
N GLY A 110 -3.29 17.90 5.90
CA GLY A 110 -3.37 19.13 6.69
C GLY A 110 -2.23 20.12 6.38
N LEU A 111 -1.00 19.65 6.19
CA LEU A 111 0.13 20.49 5.79
C LEU A 111 -0.03 21.06 4.38
N VAL A 112 -0.53 20.25 3.44
CA VAL A 112 -0.81 20.66 2.07
C VAL A 112 -1.83 21.81 2.05
N GLU A 113 -2.91 21.69 2.81
CA GLU A 113 -3.95 22.70 2.96
C GLU A 113 -3.47 23.96 3.66
N SER A 114 -2.58 23.82 4.66
CA SER A 114 -2.00 24.97 5.35
C SER A 114 -1.01 25.75 4.50
N GLY A 115 -0.74 25.31 3.26
CA GLY A 115 0.15 26.00 2.34
C GLY A 115 1.64 25.74 2.60
N VAL A 116 2.02 24.63 3.24
CA VAL A 116 3.44 24.33 3.49
C VAL A 116 4.24 24.39 2.19
N SER A 117 5.46 24.95 2.24
CA SER A 117 6.37 24.90 1.09
C SER A 117 6.76 23.45 0.79
N TYR A 118 6.68 23.06 -0.47
CA TYR A 118 7.21 21.77 -0.93
C TYR A 118 8.72 21.83 -1.23
N LEU A 119 9.27 23.03 -1.32
CA LEU A 119 10.70 23.24 -1.53
C LEU A 119 11.43 23.37 -0.19
N PRO A 120 12.66 22.86 -0.08
CA PRO A 120 13.54 23.16 1.04
C PRO A 120 13.75 24.67 1.18
N GLU A 121 13.96 25.15 2.41
CA GLU A 121 14.13 26.58 2.75
C GLU A 121 15.22 27.28 1.92
N LYS A 122 16.24 26.54 1.46
CA LYS A 122 17.38 27.07 0.70
C LYS A 122 17.21 26.98 -0.82
N VAL A 123 16.06 26.54 -1.32
CA VAL A 123 15.78 26.38 -2.75
C VAL A 123 14.77 27.43 -3.18
N SER A 124 15.17 28.33 -4.08
CA SER A 124 14.28 29.34 -4.65
C SER A 124 13.31 28.73 -5.66
N VAL A 125 12.09 29.24 -5.72
CA VAL A 125 11.12 28.94 -6.79
C VAL A 125 11.54 29.53 -8.14
N GLU A 126 12.44 30.53 -8.16
CA GLU A 126 12.98 31.11 -9.39
C GLU A 126 13.68 30.04 -10.24
N GLY A 127 13.08 29.72 -11.40
CA GLY A 127 13.59 28.73 -12.36
C GLY A 127 12.99 27.32 -12.24
N LEU A 128 12.24 27.01 -11.17
CA LEU A 128 11.51 25.75 -11.01
C LEU A 128 10.09 25.90 -11.57
N GLU A 129 9.96 26.02 -12.89
CA GLU A 129 8.66 26.26 -13.54
C GLU A 129 7.80 24.98 -13.62
N TRP A 130 7.19 24.59 -12.49
CA TRP A 130 6.16 23.55 -12.46
C TRP A 130 4.91 23.94 -13.29
N GLU A 131 4.61 25.24 -13.41
CA GLU A 131 3.55 25.77 -14.28
C GLU A 131 3.80 25.51 -15.77
N ARG A 132 5.07 25.51 -16.20
CA ARG A 132 5.44 25.19 -17.58
C ARG A 132 5.15 23.74 -17.92
N TRP A 133 5.32 22.83 -16.97
CA TRP A 133 4.99 21.43 -17.15
C TRP A 133 3.48 21.25 -17.32
N ARG A 134 2.63 21.87 -16.48
CA ARG A 134 1.16 21.82 -16.63
C ARG A 134 0.67 22.30 -18.00
N LYS A 135 1.25 23.37 -18.55
CA LYS A 135 0.90 23.88 -19.90
C LYS A 135 1.35 22.99 -21.07
N GLN A 136 2.19 21.97 -20.83
CA GLN A 136 2.69 21.06 -21.85
C GLN A 136 1.94 19.73 -21.93
N VAL A 137 1.06 19.44 -20.95
CA VAL A 137 0.27 18.18 -20.89
C VAL A 137 -1.21 18.39 -21.26
N ASP A 138 -1.61 19.63 -21.59
CA ASP A 138 -2.90 19.99 -22.21
C ASP A 138 -2.76 20.09 -23.74
#